data_AF-A0A950Y8P3-F1
#
_entry.id   AF-A0A950Y8P3-F1
#
_cell.length_a   1.000
_cell.length_b   1.000
_cell.length_c   1.000
_cell.angle_alpha   90.00
_cell.angle_beta   90.00
_cell.angle_gamma   90.00
#
_symmetry.space_group_name_H-M   'P 1'
#
loop_
_entity.id
_entity.type
_entity.pdbx_description
1 polymer ?
#
loop_
_entity_poly.entity_id
_entity_poly.type
_entity_poly.pdbx_seq_one_letter_code
_entity_poly.pdbx_strand_id
1 'polypeptide(L)'
;LWNGYGWLHDEPSVADLVFAVPGDSLPDTSSSVPSQVPADVLQAAKLNLPFRNYFLLHGPLDAALELGWNLTPNDFVPQSPNLFWPQDHAWCVASEIDLFCTLVAGSEALAETLIADPRFEALPVSPDDPITYNSDQINT
;
A
#
# COMPACT_ATOMS: atom_id res chain seq x y z
N LEU A 1 6.16 3.20 0.54
CA LEU A 1 5.09 2.63 1.40
C LEU A 1 4.66 3.65 2.44
N TRP A 2 3.36 3.83 2.70
CA TRP A 2 2.85 4.86 3.62
C TRP A 2 3.27 4.58 5.07
N ASN A 3 3.96 5.55 5.69
CA ASN A 3 4.32 5.60 7.11
C ASN A 3 3.08 6.07 7.91
N GLY A 4 2.10 5.18 8.01
CA GLY A 4 0.70 5.48 8.38
C GLY A 4 -0.24 4.27 8.25
N TYR A 5 0.11 3.36 7.34
CA TYR A 5 -0.70 2.20 7.03
C TYR A 5 -0.29 0.98 7.84
N GLY A 6 -1.22 0.45 8.64
CA GLY A 6 -1.03 -0.81 9.36
C GLY A 6 0.21 -0.80 10.25
N TRP A 7 1.08 -1.80 10.10
CA TRP A 7 2.17 -2.16 11.03
C TRP A 7 3.52 -1.49 10.71
N LEU A 8 3.55 -0.53 9.78
CA LEU A 8 4.76 0.18 9.37
C LEU A 8 5.06 1.39 10.27
N HIS A 9 5.00 1.16 11.58
CA HIS A 9 5.16 2.19 12.61
C HIS A 9 6.23 1.81 13.61
N ASP A 10 6.82 2.84 14.21
CA ASP A 10 7.75 2.78 15.32
C ASP A 10 7.11 2.28 16.63
N GLU A 11 5.78 2.30 16.71
CA GLU A 11 4.98 1.87 17.86
C GLU A 11 4.13 0.62 17.49
N PRO A 12 4.38 -0.56 18.08
CA PRO A 12 3.55 -1.74 17.81
C PRO A 12 2.15 -1.52 18.41
N SER A 13 1.15 -1.41 17.55
CA SER A 13 -0.26 -1.37 17.97
C SER A 13 -0.88 -2.76 17.77
N VAL A 14 -1.08 -3.49 18.87
CA VAL A 14 -1.77 -4.77 18.88
C VAL A 14 -3.16 -4.58 19.47
N ALA A 15 -4.17 -5.14 18.80
CA ALA A 15 -5.51 -5.25 19.35
C ALA A 15 -5.83 -6.74 19.55
N ASP A 16 -5.79 -7.21 20.80
CA ASP A 16 -6.24 -8.55 21.15
C ASP A 16 -7.75 -8.55 21.35
N LEU A 17 -8.49 -9.17 20.43
CA LEU A 17 -9.94 -9.35 20.56
C LEU A 17 -10.24 -10.69 21.24
N VAL A 18 -10.58 -10.64 22.52
CA VAL A 18 -10.91 -11.83 23.32
C VAL A 18 -12.43 -11.97 23.45
N PHE A 19 -12.96 -13.11 23.03
CA PHE A 19 -14.33 -13.51 23.34
C PHE A 19 -14.32 -14.50 24.51
N ALA A 20 -14.89 -14.11 25.66
CA ALA A 20 -14.95 -14.92 26.86
C ALA A 20 -16.39 -15.02 27.39
N VAL A 21 -16.72 -16.13 28.07
CA VAL A 21 -18.01 -16.31 28.75
C VAL A 21 -17.86 -15.95 30.24
N PRO A 22 -18.92 -15.51 30.95
CA PRO A 22 -18.81 -15.12 32.35
C PRO A 22 -18.26 -16.26 33.22
N GLY A 23 -17.12 -16.03 33.87
CA GLY A 23 -16.44 -17.00 34.73
C GLY A 23 -15.08 -17.48 34.19
N ASP A 24 -14.76 -17.18 32.93
CA ASP A 24 -13.44 -17.47 32.38
C ASP A 24 -12.38 -16.49 32.92
N SER A 25 -11.19 -17.01 33.23
CA SER A 25 -10.00 -16.18 33.35
C SER A 25 -9.56 -15.72 31.97
N LEU A 26 -9.47 -14.39 31.78
CA LEU A 26 -8.93 -13.83 30.54
C LEU A 26 -7.46 -14.22 30.36
N PRO A 27 -7.02 -14.58 29.14
CA PRO A 27 -5.61 -14.78 28.85
C PRO A 27 -4.82 -13.49 29.01
N ASP A 28 -3.52 -13.61 29.25
CA ASP A 28 -2.60 -12.47 29.26
C ASP A 28 -2.45 -11.93 27.83
N THR A 29 -2.93 -10.70 27.59
CA THR A 29 -2.94 -10.02 26.27
C THR A 29 -1.71 -9.15 26.07
N SER A 30 -0.58 -9.45 26.73
CA SER A 30 0.69 -8.74 26.54
C SER A 30 1.48 -9.28 25.34
N SER A 31 0.85 -9.32 24.16
CA SER A 31 1.53 -9.68 22.92
C SER A 31 2.30 -8.47 22.39
N SER A 32 3.65 -8.50 22.46
CA SER A 32 4.48 -7.55 21.72
C SER A 32 4.72 -8.07 20.30
N VAL A 33 4.18 -7.41 19.28
CA VAL A 33 4.53 -7.71 17.89
C VAL A 33 5.82 -6.94 17.56
N PRO A 34 6.94 -7.63 17.22
CA PRO A 34 8.15 -6.94 16.78
C PRO A 34 7.85 -6.15 15.50
N SER A 35 8.46 -4.97 15.37
CA SER A 35 8.35 -4.18 14.14
C SER A 35 8.73 -5.04 12.95
N GLN A 36 7.82 -5.11 11.97
CA GLN A 36 8.04 -5.84 10.73
C GLN A 36 8.92 -5.03 9.76
N VAL A 37 9.27 -3.80 10.13
CA VAL A 37 10.10 -2.91 9.34
C VAL A 37 11.54 -2.97 9.85
N PRO A 38 12.51 -3.31 8.98
CA PRO A 38 13.92 -3.25 9.33
C PRO A 38 14.33 -1.87 9.88
N ALA A 39 15.22 -1.83 10.88
CA ALA A 39 15.59 -0.59 11.56
C ALA A 39 16.26 0.44 10.63
N ASP A 40 17.00 -0.03 9.62
CA ASP A 40 17.58 0.79 8.56
C ASP A 40 16.50 1.44 7.69
N VAL A 41 15.40 0.75 7.40
CA VAL A 41 14.24 1.32 6.68
C VAL A 41 13.53 2.37 7.52
N LEU A 42 13.39 2.15 8.84
CA LEU A 42 12.79 3.15 9.74
C LEU A 42 13.58 4.47 9.76
N GLN A 43 14.91 4.38 9.61
CA GLN A 43 15.83 5.53 9.60
C GLN A 43 16.11 6.07 8.19
N ALA A 44 15.62 5.40 7.15
CA ALA A 44 15.86 5.78 5.76
C ALA A 44 15.15 7.08 5.37
N ALA A 45 15.48 7.57 4.18
CA ALA A 45 14.82 8.73 3.59
C ALA A 45 13.30 8.47 3.46
N LYS A 46 12.51 9.51 3.76
CA LYS A 46 11.06 9.50 3.62
C LYS A 46 10.64 10.45 2.51
N LEU A 47 9.68 10.02 1.70
CA LEU A 47 8.97 10.90 0.77
C LEU A 47 7.81 11.56 1.54
N ASN A 48 7.86 12.88 1.70
CA ASN A 48 6.81 13.62 2.39
C ASN A 48 5.90 14.29 1.36
N LEU A 49 4.63 13.91 1.34
CA LEU A 49 3.57 14.51 0.54
C LEU A 49 2.56 15.19 1.49
N PRO A 50 1.68 16.07 0.98
CA PRO A 50 0.57 16.55 1.79
C PRO A 50 -0.17 15.38 2.45
N PHE A 51 -0.37 15.49 3.76
CA PHE A 51 -1.11 14.52 4.59
C PHE A 51 -0.46 13.14 4.78
N ARG A 52 0.57 12.75 4.01
CA ARG A 52 1.21 11.42 4.13
C ARG A 52 2.72 11.44 3.93
N ASN A 53 3.41 10.68 4.77
CA ASN A 53 4.83 10.41 4.64
C ASN A 53 5.03 8.96 4.22
N TYR A 54 6.00 8.65 3.39
CA TYR A 54 6.24 7.31 2.87
C TYR A 54 7.68 6.89 3.09
N PHE A 55 7.91 5.62 3.44
CA PHE A 55 9.23 4.99 3.31
C PHE A 55 9.61 4.92 1.84
N LEU A 56 10.80 5.45 1.52
CA LEU A 56 11.39 5.40 0.20
C LEU A 56 12.38 4.23 0.12
N LEU A 57 12.08 3.29 -0.77
CA LEU A 57 12.88 2.09 -1.01
C LEU A 57 13.36 2.12 -2.47
N HIS A 58 14.48 1.45 -2.75
CA HIS A 58 14.97 1.25 -4.11
C HIS A 58 15.43 -0.19 -4.29
N GLY A 59 15.24 -0.75 -5.48
CA GLY A 59 15.54 -2.15 -5.77
C GLY A 59 15.00 -2.57 -7.13
N PRO A 60 15.22 -3.84 -7.52
CA PRO A 60 14.63 -4.38 -8.73
C PRO A 60 13.09 -4.47 -8.59
N LEU A 61 12.38 -4.40 -9.71
CA LEU A 61 10.91 -4.33 -9.73
C LEU A 61 10.26 -5.59 -9.14
N ASP A 62 10.88 -6.76 -9.34
CA ASP A 62 10.39 -8.04 -8.83
C ASP A 62 10.41 -8.12 -7.30
N ALA A 63 11.33 -7.42 -6.63
CA ALA A 63 11.36 -7.32 -5.17
C ALA A 63 10.10 -6.63 -4.60
N ALA A 64 9.34 -5.88 -5.40
CA ALA A 64 8.06 -5.33 -4.97
C ALA A 64 7.01 -6.42 -4.65
N LEU A 65 7.16 -7.64 -5.21
CA LEU A 65 6.27 -8.77 -4.94
C LEU A 65 6.47 -9.37 -3.54
N GLU A 66 7.64 -9.14 -2.95
CA GLU A 66 7.99 -9.58 -1.59
C GLU A 66 7.49 -8.61 -0.52
N LEU A 67 6.89 -7.48 -0.92
CA LEU A 67 6.29 -6.55 0.02
C LEU A 67 4.99 -7.13 0.56
N GLY A 68 4.91 -7.24 1.87
CA GLY A 68 3.74 -7.74 2.57
C GLY A 68 3.99 -7.95 4.04
N TRP A 69 2.96 -8.40 4.73
CA TRP A 69 2.96 -8.62 6.16
C TRP A 69 2.96 -10.11 6.46
N ASN A 70 3.90 -10.56 7.30
CA ASN A 70 3.89 -11.93 7.81
C ASN A 70 3.03 -12.02 9.08
N LEU A 71 1.91 -12.73 9.02
CA LEU A 71 1.03 -12.99 10.17
C LEU A 71 1.62 -14.06 11.10
N THR A 72 2.33 -15.02 10.52
CA THR A 72 3.05 -16.12 11.17
C THR A 72 4.31 -16.44 10.34
N PRO A 73 5.24 -17.30 10.79
CA PRO A 73 6.38 -17.72 9.97
C PRO A 73 6.02 -18.34 8.61
N ASN A 74 4.76 -18.74 8.43
CA ASN A 74 4.27 -19.43 7.24
C ASN A 74 3.16 -18.66 6.50
N ASP A 75 2.67 -17.55 7.05
CA ASP A 75 1.57 -16.78 6.49
C ASP A 75 2.04 -15.40 6.02
N PHE A 76 1.69 -15.03 4.79
CA PHE A 76 2.04 -13.77 4.17
C PHE A 76 0.82 -13.09 3.54
N VAL A 77 0.63 -11.81 3.83
CA VAL A 77 -0.38 -10.96 3.23
C VAL A 77 0.32 -9.94 2.33
N PRO A 78 0.26 -10.09 0.99
CA PRO A 78 0.94 -9.18 0.07
C PRO A 78 0.40 -7.75 0.22
N GLN A 79 1.30 -6.78 0.06
CA GLN A 79 1.00 -5.35 0.07
C GLN A 79 1.74 -4.68 -1.09
N SER A 80 0.99 -4.12 -2.03
CA SER A 80 1.59 -3.36 -3.13
C SER A 80 2.27 -2.08 -2.61
N PRO A 81 3.32 -1.59 -3.28
CA PRO A 81 3.81 -0.25 -3.03
C PRO A 81 2.70 0.77 -3.31
N ASN A 82 2.48 1.72 -2.40
CA ASN A 82 1.50 2.79 -2.66
C ASN A 82 1.91 3.68 -3.84
N LEU A 83 3.21 3.88 -4.01
CA LEU A 83 3.82 4.63 -5.10
C LEU A 83 5.08 3.89 -5.54
N PHE A 84 5.26 3.72 -6.85
CA PHE A 84 6.51 3.21 -7.42
C PHE A 84 6.74 3.73 -8.83
N TRP A 85 8.02 3.90 -9.17
CA TRP A 85 8.47 4.46 -10.44
C TRP A 85 9.90 3.96 -10.75
N PRO A 86 10.30 3.90 -12.03
CA PRO A 86 11.65 3.56 -12.43
C PRO A 86 12.60 4.73 -12.18
N GLN A 87 13.90 4.47 -12.14
CA GLN A 87 14.92 5.50 -11.85
C GLN A 87 14.94 6.67 -12.85
N ASP A 88 14.52 6.43 -14.10
CA ASP A 88 14.42 7.46 -15.14
C ASP A 88 13.09 8.26 -15.10
N HIS A 89 12.20 7.92 -14.16
CA HIS A 89 10.90 8.56 -13.97
C HIS A 89 9.99 8.52 -15.22
N ALA A 90 10.20 7.53 -16.11
CA ALA A 90 9.42 7.42 -17.35
C ALA A 90 7.92 7.14 -17.13
N TRP A 91 7.56 6.61 -15.96
CA TRP A 91 6.18 6.39 -15.53
C TRP A 91 6.09 6.38 -14.00
N CYS A 92 4.89 6.49 -13.46
CA CYS A 92 4.62 6.37 -12.03
C CYS A 92 3.30 5.64 -11.82
N VAL A 93 3.25 4.74 -10.85
CA VAL A 93 2.03 4.05 -10.45
C VAL A 93 1.66 4.46 -9.04
N ALA A 94 0.39 4.81 -8.83
CA ALA A 94 -0.18 5.05 -7.52
C ALA A 94 -1.30 4.04 -7.22
N SER A 95 -1.07 3.20 -6.21
CA SER A 95 -2.00 2.21 -5.68
C SER A 95 -2.24 2.54 -4.20
N GLU A 96 -2.96 3.63 -3.97
CA GLU A 96 -3.18 4.21 -2.65
C GLU A 96 -4.41 3.56 -1.99
N ILE A 97 -4.40 3.47 -0.67
CA ILE A 97 -5.39 2.72 0.12
C ILE A 97 -6.81 3.33 0.05
N ASP A 98 -6.90 4.63 -0.21
CA ASP A 98 -8.16 5.34 -0.35
C ASP A 98 -8.63 5.41 -1.80
N LEU A 99 -7.82 4.91 -2.75
CA LEU A 99 -8.20 4.84 -4.15
C LEU A 99 -8.93 3.52 -4.42
N PHE A 100 -10.04 3.64 -5.12
CA PHE A 100 -10.76 2.48 -5.67
C PHE A 100 -10.13 1.97 -6.97
N CYS A 101 -9.11 2.66 -7.48
CA CYS A 101 -8.43 2.36 -8.72
C CYS A 101 -6.90 2.47 -8.55
N THR A 102 -6.17 1.97 -9.54
CA THR A 102 -4.72 2.22 -9.66
C THR A 102 -4.51 3.28 -10.73
N LEU A 103 -3.81 4.36 -10.39
CA LEU A 103 -3.43 5.38 -11.35
C LEU A 103 -2.08 5.03 -11.95
N VAL A 104 -1.97 5.15 -13.27
CA VAL A 104 -0.71 5.03 -13.99
C VAL A 104 -0.48 6.31 -14.78
N ALA A 105 0.58 7.02 -14.45
CA ALA A 105 1.02 8.20 -15.17
C ALA A 105 2.25 7.88 -16.02
N GLY A 106 2.33 8.43 -17.22
CA GLY A 106 3.46 8.24 -18.13
C GLY A 106 3.18 8.86 -19.49
N SER A 107 3.84 8.34 -20.52
CA SER A 107 3.61 8.80 -21.90
C SER A 107 2.22 8.44 -22.42
N GLU A 108 1.74 9.19 -23.43
CA GLU A 108 0.50 8.87 -24.15
C GLU A 108 0.52 7.46 -24.74
N ALA A 109 1.65 7.03 -25.32
CA ALA A 109 1.82 5.67 -25.83
C ALA A 109 1.67 4.58 -24.75
N LEU A 110 2.11 4.86 -23.51
CA LEU A 110 1.90 3.95 -22.38
C LEU A 110 0.41 3.88 -22.03
N ALA A 111 -0.26 5.03 -21.95
CA ALA A 111 -1.70 5.09 -21.66
C ALA A 111 -2.52 4.34 -22.73
N GLU A 112 -2.26 4.59 -24.01
CA GLU A 112 -2.89 3.88 -25.13
C GLU A 112 -2.69 2.36 -25.04
N THR A 113 -1.47 1.92 -24.69
CA THR A 113 -1.16 0.49 -24.52
C THR A 113 -1.98 -0.13 -23.39
N LEU A 114 -2.12 0.55 -22.25
CA LEU A 114 -2.91 0.05 -21.12
C LEU A 114 -4.40 0.02 -21.42
N ILE A 115 -4.93 1.07 -22.07
CA ILE A 115 -6.34 1.16 -22.47
C ILE A 115 -6.70 0.09 -23.51
N ALA A 116 -5.78 -0.22 -24.43
CA ALA A 116 -6.01 -1.23 -25.46
C ALA A 116 -5.89 -2.68 -24.95
N ASP A 117 -5.32 -2.91 -23.76
CA ASP A 117 -5.12 -4.25 -23.22
C ASP A 117 -6.42 -4.75 -22.53
N PRO A 118 -7.07 -5.81 -23.06
CA PRO A 118 -8.34 -6.29 -22.54
C PRO A 118 -8.25 -6.93 -21.14
N ARG A 119 -7.05 -7.08 -20.57
CA ARG A 119 -6.86 -7.55 -19.20
C ARG A 119 -7.16 -6.48 -18.16
N PHE A 120 -7.21 -5.21 -18.58
CA PHE A 120 -7.43 -4.07 -17.69
C PHE A 120 -8.72 -3.35 -18.06
N GLU A 121 -9.45 -2.92 -17.04
CA GLU A 121 -10.41 -1.84 -17.18
C GLU A 121 -9.65 -0.53 -16.96
N ALA A 122 -9.29 0.14 -18.05
CA ALA A 122 -8.49 1.35 -18.02
C ALA A 122 -9.19 2.48 -18.78
N LEU A 123 -9.19 3.66 -18.16
CA LEU A 123 -9.79 4.87 -18.69
C LEU A 123 -8.76 5.99 -18.65
N PRO A 124 -8.72 6.87 -19.67
CA PRO A 124 -7.91 8.08 -19.59
C PRO A 124 -8.49 9.00 -18.51
N VAL A 125 -7.63 9.60 -17.71
CA VAL A 125 -7.99 10.58 -16.69
C VAL A 125 -7.05 11.78 -16.76
N SER A 126 -7.59 12.96 -16.45
CA SER A 126 -6.86 14.21 -16.31
C SER A 126 -6.53 14.48 -14.84
N PRO A 127 -5.47 15.25 -14.52
CA PRO A 127 -5.12 15.59 -13.13
C PRO A 127 -6.23 16.31 -12.34
N ASP A 128 -7.13 16.98 -13.05
CA ASP A 128 -8.26 17.71 -12.46
C ASP A 128 -9.53 16.85 -12.32
N ASP A 129 -9.52 15.60 -12.82
CA ASP A 129 -10.66 14.71 -12.68
C ASP A 129 -10.84 14.32 -11.20
N PRO A 130 -12.07 14.36 -10.67
CA PRO A 130 -12.31 13.97 -9.30
C PRO A 130 -12.05 12.48 -9.14
N ILE A 131 -11.36 12.10 -8.07
CA ILE A 131 -11.14 10.69 -7.71
C ILE A 131 -11.90 10.42 -6.40
N THR A 132 -13.23 10.38 -6.51
CA THR A 132 -14.16 10.13 -5.40
C THR A 132 -14.93 8.84 -5.63
N TYR A 133 -15.58 8.31 -4.60
CA TYR A 133 -16.31 7.03 -4.67
C TYR A 133 -17.39 6.98 -5.76
N ASN A 134 -17.88 8.14 -6.21
CA ASN A 134 -18.92 8.29 -7.24
C ASN A 134 -18.34 8.76 -8.58
N SER A 135 -17.02 8.75 -8.77
CA SER A 135 -16.41 9.14 -10.05
C SER A 135 -16.61 8.10 -11.15
N ASP A 136 -16.88 6.84 -10.79
CA ASP A 136 -17.31 5.84 -11.77
C ASP A 136 -18.78 6.07 -12.16
N GLN A 137 -19.00 6.30 -13.45
CA GLN A 137 -20.32 6.52 -14.05
C GLN A 137 -20.68 5.42 -15.06
N ILE A 138 -19.82 4.40 -15.22
CA ILE A 138 -19.99 3.32 -16.20
C ILE A 138 -20.61 2.10 -15.53
N ASN A 139 -20.11 1.72 -14.34
CA ASN A 139 -20.54 0.51 -13.63
C ASN A 139 -21.31 0.83 -12.34
N THR A 140 -22.39 1.61 -12.45
CA THR A 140 -23.27 1.98 -11.33
C THR A 140 -24.25 0.88 -10.93
#